data_AF-A0A7X1GVG4-F1
#
_entry.id   AF-A0A7X1GVG4-F1
#
_cell.length_a   1.000
_cell.length_b   1.000
_cell.length_c   1.000
_cell.angle_alpha   90.00
_cell.angle_beta   90.00
_cell.angle_gamma   90.00
#
_symmetry.space_group_name_H-M   'P 1'
#
loop_
_entity.id
_entity.type
_entity.pdbx_description
1 polymer ?
#
loop_
_entity_poly.entity_id
_entity_poly.type
_entity_poly.pdbx_seq_one_letter_code
_entity_poly.pdbx_strand_id
1 'polypeptide(L)'
;MKKIDTSTIKELNLPAMGQLGIVVKDIHQAIGYYSPMLNIRPWYRAKIVQSDIHYGGKPIDLELDIAVGYSGSLQFELIQVIRGDTNIYTDLLNTRGQGIHHIGFVVSKISNRIESFKTAGIQLIQQGTLETKGKAITRFAYFDTIDQFGYITELIQTTLFGFNVGMSRGMMKLGKLIGDVEIILEK
;
A
#
# COMPACT_ATOMS: atom_id res chain seq x y z
N MET A 1 5.03 18.89 12.90
CA MET A 1 4.43 17.91 13.86
C MET A 1 5.30 17.77 15.12
N LYS A 2 4.79 17.32 16.27
CA LYS A 2 5.66 17.05 17.46
C LYS A 2 6.53 15.82 17.15
N LYS A 3 7.84 15.89 17.38
CA LYS A 3 8.72 14.72 17.23
C LYS A 3 8.25 13.60 18.14
N ILE A 4 8.12 12.40 17.59
CA ILE A 4 7.72 11.20 18.32
C ILE A 4 8.97 10.70 19.06
N ASP A 5 8.87 10.50 20.37
CA ASP A 5 10.01 10.01 21.13
C ASP A 5 10.30 8.53 20.86
N THR A 6 11.55 8.13 21.12
CA THR A 6 12.03 6.78 20.82
C THR A 6 11.33 5.69 21.64
N SER A 7 10.87 5.99 22.87
CA SER A 7 10.09 5.04 23.68
C SER A 7 8.76 4.72 23.02
N THR A 8 8.02 5.75 22.61
CA THR A 8 6.76 5.58 21.88
C THR A 8 6.97 4.78 20.59
N ILE A 9 8.03 5.05 19.82
CA ILE A 9 8.33 4.28 18.60
C ILE A 9 8.58 2.79 18.92
N LYS A 10 9.30 2.49 20.01
CA LYS A 10 9.54 1.11 20.44
C LYS A 10 8.25 0.40 20.84
N GLU A 11 7.35 1.10 21.54
CA GLU A 11 6.06 0.56 21.96
C GLU A 11 5.13 0.24 20.79
N LEU A 12 5.25 0.96 19.66
CA LEU A 12 4.50 0.62 18.45
C LEU A 12 4.82 -0.78 17.93
N ASN A 13 6.02 -1.32 18.21
CA ASN A 13 6.42 -2.70 17.94
C ASN A 13 6.03 -3.17 16.52
N LEU A 14 6.49 -2.43 15.51
CA LEU A 14 6.25 -2.78 14.11
C LEU A 14 7.07 -4.01 13.70
N PRO A 15 6.55 -4.84 12.79
CA PRO A 15 7.34 -5.88 12.16
C PRO A 15 8.41 -5.25 11.25
N ALA A 16 9.26 -6.10 10.64
CA ALA A 16 10.13 -5.64 9.56
C ALA A 16 9.30 -5.01 8.43
N MET A 17 9.86 -4.00 7.75
CA MET A 17 9.23 -3.39 6.58
C MET A 17 8.99 -4.46 5.49
N GLY A 18 7.79 -4.44 4.92
CA GLY A 18 7.35 -5.44 3.95
C GLY A 18 7.13 -4.88 2.54
N GLN A 19 6.88 -3.57 2.42
CA GLN A 19 6.49 -2.94 1.15
C GLN A 19 7.14 -1.57 0.97
N LEU A 20 7.50 -1.26 -0.28
CA LEU A 20 7.83 0.08 -0.76
C LEU A 20 6.78 0.49 -1.80
N GLY A 21 5.97 1.50 -1.46
CA GLY A 21 4.95 2.05 -2.36
C GLY A 21 5.45 3.21 -3.18
N ILE A 22 5.12 3.19 -4.46
CA ILE A 22 5.55 4.16 -5.45
C ILE A 22 4.33 4.60 -6.26
N VAL A 23 4.03 5.89 -6.22
CA VAL A 23 2.98 6.45 -7.08
C VAL A 23 3.57 6.78 -8.44
N VAL A 24 2.89 6.32 -9.49
CA VAL A 24 3.30 6.48 -10.90
C VAL A 24 2.15 7.07 -11.72
N LYS A 25 2.48 7.74 -12.82
CA LYS A 25 1.49 8.30 -13.75
C LYS A 25 0.85 7.24 -14.64
N ASP A 26 1.63 6.23 -15.05
CA ASP A 26 1.22 5.13 -15.91
C ASP A 26 1.94 3.84 -15.48
N ILE A 27 1.19 2.82 -15.08
CA ILE A 27 1.72 1.55 -14.59
C ILE A 27 2.41 0.75 -15.69
N HIS A 28 1.91 0.79 -16.93
CA HIS A 28 2.53 0.03 -18.02
C HIS A 28 3.91 0.59 -18.37
N GLN A 29 4.01 1.90 -18.49
CA GLN A 29 5.28 2.58 -18.70
C GLN A 29 6.21 2.38 -17.49
N ALA A 30 5.70 2.50 -16.27
CA ALA A 30 6.49 2.28 -15.06
C ALA A 30 7.06 0.86 -15.01
N ILE A 31 6.25 -0.18 -15.27
CA ILE A 31 6.72 -1.56 -15.33
C ILE A 31 7.84 -1.72 -16.35
N GLY A 32 7.69 -1.12 -17.55
CA GLY A 32 8.73 -1.13 -18.58
C GLY A 32 10.09 -0.57 -18.13
N TYR A 33 10.09 0.40 -17.20
CA TYR A 33 11.33 0.94 -16.61
C TYR A 33 11.81 0.15 -15.39
N TYR A 34 10.91 -0.17 -14.45
CA TYR A 34 11.25 -0.81 -13.18
C TYR A 34 11.70 -2.26 -13.37
N SER A 35 11.09 -3.01 -14.29
CA SER A 35 11.45 -4.40 -14.57
C SER A 35 12.94 -4.56 -14.89
N PRO A 36 13.49 -3.93 -15.95
CA PRO A 36 14.91 -4.08 -16.29
C PRO A 36 15.83 -3.41 -15.28
N MET A 37 15.44 -2.25 -14.73
CA MET A 37 16.29 -1.48 -13.80
C MET A 37 16.48 -2.21 -12.46
N LEU A 38 15.41 -2.80 -11.92
CA LEU A 38 15.43 -3.45 -10.60
C LEU A 38 15.48 -4.98 -10.68
N ASN A 39 15.47 -5.54 -11.90
CA ASN A 39 15.34 -6.98 -12.16
C ASN A 39 14.12 -7.60 -11.44
N ILE A 40 13.01 -6.87 -11.41
CA ILE A 40 11.76 -7.30 -10.79
C ILE A 40 10.86 -7.89 -11.86
N ARG A 41 10.60 -9.19 -11.74
CA ARG A 41 9.62 -9.93 -12.55
C ARG A 41 9.16 -11.22 -11.85
N PRO A 42 7.94 -11.71 -12.12
CA PRO A 42 6.87 -11.00 -12.83
C PRO A 42 6.22 -9.89 -11.97
N TRP A 43 5.44 -9.02 -12.61
CA TRP A 43 4.54 -8.07 -11.93
C TRP A 43 3.11 -8.63 -11.89
N TYR A 44 2.44 -8.43 -10.76
CA TYR A 44 1.08 -8.90 -10.49
C TYR A 44 0.15 -7.69 -10.32
N ARG A 45 -0.85 -7.55 -11.20
CA ARG A 45 -1.86 -6.49 -11.12
C ARG A 45 -3.05 -6.94 -10.29
N ALA A 46 -3.48 -6.14 -9.32
CA ALA A 46 -4.66 -6.40 -8.52
C ALA A 46 -5.95 -6.20 -9.33
N LYS A 47 -6.91 -7.12 -9.21
CA LYS A 47 -8.26 -6.98 -9.78
C LYS A 47 -9.21 -6.47 -8.71
N ILE A 48 -9.11 -5.18 -8.41
CA ILE A 48 -9.97 -4.49 -7.42
C ILE A 48 -11.40 -4.44 -7.98
N VAL A 49 -12.36 -4.93 -7.19
CA VAL A 49 -13.79 -4.96 -7.56
C VAL A 49 -14.64 -4.06 -6.68
N GLN A 50 -14.15 -3.74 -5.48
CA GLN A 50 -14.81 -2.82 -4.56
C GLN A 50 -13.76 -2.13 -3.70
N SER A 51 -14.02 -0.86 -3.37
CA SER A 51 -13.20 -0.06 -2.46
C SER A 51 -14.08 0.79 -1.55
N ASP A 52 -13.63 0.96 -0.31
CA ASP A 52 -14.16 1.94 0.64
C ASP A 52 -12.97 2.71 1.22
N ILE A 53 -12.81 3.97 0.84
CA ILE A 53 -11.61 4.76 1.13
C ILE A 53 -12.02 6.08 1.75
N HIS A 54 -11.30 6.46 2.80
CA HIS A 54 -11.52 7.69 3.54
C HIS A 54 -10.23 8.51 3.60
N TYR A 55 -10.30 9.78 3.20
CA TYR A 55 -9.23 10.76 3.30
C TYR A 55 -9.64 11.89 4.26
N GLY A 56 -8.78 12.23 5.23
CA GLY A 56 -9.12 13.22 6.25
C GLY A 56 -10.38 12.87 7.05
N GLY A 57 -10.69 11.57 7.19
CA GLY A 57 -11.89 11.07 7.87
C GLY A 57 -13.19 11.13 7.06
N LYS A 58 -13.16 11.56 5.79
CA LYS A 58 -14.32 11.63 4.90
C LYS A 58 -14.23 10.59 3.79
N PRO A 59 -15.34 9.94 3.38
CA PRO A 59 -15.33 9.05 2.23
C PRO A 59 -14.98 9.82 0.96
N ILE A 60 -14.25 9.17 0.05
CA ILE A 60 -13.86 9.71 -1.25
C ILE A 60 -14.15 8.72 -2.37
N ASP A 61 -14.45 9.21 -3.59
CA ASP A 61 -14.38 8.37 -4.80
C ASP A 61 -12.92 8.26 -5.24
N LEU A 62 -12.43 7.04 -5.42
CA LEU A 62 -11.06 6.80 -5.82
C LEU A 62 -10.93 5.45 -6.51
N GLU A 63 -10.48 5.49 -7.76
CA GLU A 63 -10.16 4.33 -8.58
C GLU A 63 -8.65 4.25 -8.77
N LEU A 64 -8.07 3.13 -8.35
CA LEU A 64 -6.65 2.85 -8.41
C LEU A 64 -6.39 1.68 -9.34
N ASP A 65 -5.29 1.76 -10.06
CA ASP A 65 -4.61 0.60 -10.61
C ASP A 65 -3.38 0.31 -9.76
N ILE A 66 -3.18 -0.96 -9.41
CA ILE A 66 -2.12 -1.40 -8.50
C ILE A 66 -1.42 -2.61 -9.10
N ALA A 67 -0.09 -2.51 -9.20
CA ALA A 67 0.77 -3.62 -9.60
C ALA A 67 1.88 -3.85 -8.57
N VAL A 68 2.09 -5.11 -8.20
CA VAL A 68 3.11 -5.50 -7.24
C VAL A 68 4.17 -6.40 -7.84
N GLY A 69 5.42 -6.16 -7.46
CA GLY A 69 6.59 -6.95 -7.81
C GLY A 69 7.43 -7.22 -6.57
N TYR A 70 8.49 -8.02 -6.69
CA TYR A 70 9.27 -8.44 -5.54
C TYR A 70 10.78 -8.45 -5.82
N SER A 71 11.54 -7.91 -4.88
CA SER A 71 12.99 -8.11 -4.77
C SER A 71 13.29 -8.83 -3.44
N GLY A 72 13.66 -10.11 -3.52
CA GLY A 72 13.69 -10.98 -2.35
C GLY A 72 12.32 -11.05 -1.67
N SER A 73 12.26 -10.73 -0.37
CA SER A 73 11.04 -10.63 0.43
C SER A 73 10.37 -9.25 0.42
N LEU A 74 11.04 -8.22 -0.12
CA LEU A 74 10.48 -6.88 -0.20
C LEU A 74 9.52 -6.77 -1.39
N GLN A 75 8.30 -6.31 -1.13
CA GLN A 75 7.31 -6.00 -2.15
C GLN A 75 7.51 -4.57 -2.65
N PHE A 76 7.51 -4.40 -3.97
CA PHE A 76 7.41 -3.11 -4.63
C PHE A 76 5.99 -2.95 -5.12
N GLU A 77 5.30 -1.90 -4.70
CA GLU A 77 3.95 -1.57 -5.14
C GLU A 77 3.98 -0.32 -6.02
N LEU A 78 3.47 -0.44 -7.24
CA LEU A 78 3.20 0.67 -8.13
C LEU A 78 1.71 1.01 -8.04
N ILE A 79 1.42 2.28 -7.81
CA ILE A 79 0.06 2.81 -7.65
C ILE A 79 -0.16 3.87 -8.72
N GLN A 80 -1.19 3.69 -9.53
CA GLN A 80 -1.66 4.72 -10.46
C GLN A 80 -3.07 5.14 -10.07
N VAL A 81 -3.28 6.44 -9.92
CA VAL A 81 -4.63 7.02 -9.78
C VAL A 81 -5.26 7.08 -11.16
N ILE A 82 -6.34 6.33 -11.38
CA ILE A 82 -7.10 6.35 -12.64
C ILE A 82 -8.06 7.53 -12.64
N ARG A 83 -8.80 7.69 -11.55
CA ARG A 83 -9.67 8.85 -11.26
C ARG A 83 -9.97 8.91 -9.77
N GLY A 84 -10.38 10.06 -9.27
CA GLY A 84 -10.85 10.20 -7.90
C GLY A 84 -10.71 11.61 -7.36
N ASP A 85 -11.24 11.81 -6.17
CA ASP A 85 -11.13 13.04 -5.39
C ASP A 85 -9.69 13.27 -4.91
N THR A 86 -9.41 14.47 -4.38
CA THR A 86 -8.14 14.77 -3.71
C THR A 86 -7.85 13.78 -2.58
N ASN A 87 -6.64 13.22 -2.60
CA ASN A 87 -6.15 12.20 -1.68
C ASN A 87 -4.61 12.22 -1.62
N ILE A 88 -4.02 11.39 -0.77
CA ILE A 88 -2.55 11.39 -0.54
C ILE A 88 -1.73 11.09 -1.81
N TYR A 89 -2.26 10.31 -2.75
CA TYR A 89 -1.57 9.98 -3.99
C TYR A 89 -1.63 11.14 -4.97
N THR A 90 -2.79 11.79 -5.11
CA THR A 90 -2.92 12.98 -5.95
C THR A 90 -2.12 14.15 -5.40
N ASP A 91 -2.02 14.28 -4.08
CA ASP A 91 -1.21 15.31 -3.42
C ASP A 91 0.28 15.15 -3.78
N LEU A 92 0.79 13.91 -3.77
CA LEU A 92 2.15 13.63 -4.24
C LEU A 92 2.32 13.96 -5.73
N LEU A 93 1.38 13.54 -6.58
CA LEU A 93 1.41 13.82 -8.02
C LEU A 93 1.43 15.32 -8.32
N ASN A 94 0.64 16.10 -7.59
CA ASN A 94 0.52 17.55 -7.80
C ASN A 94 1.74 18.32 -7.28
N THR A 95 2.39 17.84 -6.22
CA THR A 95 3.51 18.56 -5.57
C THR A 95 4.88 18.15 -6.11
N ARG A 96 5.06 16.87 -6.44
CA ARG A 96 6.38 16.29 -6.80
C ARG A 96 6.36 15.47 -8.09
N GLY A 97 5.19 15.18 -8.66
CA GLY A 97 5.06 14.23 -9.76
C GLY A 97 5.04 12.78 -9.24
N GLN A 98 5.67 11.85 -9.94
CA GLN A 98 5.75 10.44 -9.51
C GLN A 98 6.91 10.20 -8.53
N GLY A 99 6.81 9.18 -7.68
CA GLY A 99 7.91 8.83 -6.78
C GLY A 99 7.54 7.89 -5.63
N ILE A 100 8.53 7.63 -4.78
CA ILE A 100 8.36 6.89 -3.52
C ILE A 100 7.34 7.63 -2.65
N HIS A 101 6.34 6.90 -2.19
CA HIS A 101 5.21 7.45 -1.44
C HIS A 101 5.21 6.96 0.01
N HIS A 102 5.33 5.65 0.26
CA HIS A 102 5.21 5.09 1.61
C HIS A 102 6.14 3.89 1.85
N ILE A 103 6.34 3.58 3.13
CA ILE A 103 6.87 2.28 3.58
C ILE A 103 5.75 1.54 4.32
N GLY A 104 5.49 0.29 3.90
CA GLY A 104 4.39 -0.52 4.40
C GLY A 104 4.81 -1.66 5.33
N PHE A 105 3.99 -1.88 6.34
CA PHE A 105 4.16 -2.89 7.39
C PHE A 105 2.96 -3.83 7.41
N VAL A 106 3.20 -5.12 7.15
CA VAL A 106 2.16 -6.15 7.19
C VAL A 106 1.88 -6.52 8.64
N VAL A 107 0.69 -6.18 9.13
CA VAL A 107 0.29 -6.39 10.53
C VAL A 107 -0.89 -7.34 10.67
N SER A 108 -1.14 -7.76 11.91
CA SER A 108 -2.39 -8.39 12.32
C SER A 108 -3.17 -7.46 13.23
N LYS A 109 -4.50 -7.64 13.27
CA LYS A 109 -5.42 -6.81 14.08
C LYS A 109 -5.26 -5.31 13.79
N ILE A 110 -5.31 -4.93 12.51
CA ILE A 110 -5.02 -3.57 12.03
C ILE A 110 -5.81 -2.49 12.77
N SER A 111 -7.07 -2.72 13.15
CA SER A 111 -7.86 -1.77 13.93
C SER A 111 -7.16 -1.41 15.25
N ASN A 112 -6.63 -2.39 15.99
CA ASN A 112 -5.91 -2.14 17.23
C ASN A 112 -4.60 -1.37 16.97
N ARG A 113 -3.91 -1.69 15.87
CA ARG A 113 -2.66 -1.02 15.49
C ARG A 113 -2.89 0.45 15.10
N ILE A 114 -4.00 0.74 14.41
CA ILE A 114 -4.41 2.11 14.08
C ILE A 114 -4.61 2.93 15.36
N GLU A 115 -5.32 2.37 16.35
CA GLU A 115 -5.55 3.06 17.62
C GLU A 115 -4.26 3.25 18.43
N SER A 116 -3.31 2.31 18.38
CA SER A 116 -1.97 2.51 18.98
C SER A 116 -1.22 3.68 18.35
N PHE A 117 -1.28 3.83 17.01
CA PHE A 117 -0.64 4.96 16.32
C PHE A 117 -1.29 6.30 16.68
N LYS A 118 -2.62 6.35 16.72
CA LYS A 118 -3.36 7.55 17.16
C LYS A 118 -3.02 7.93 18.60
N THR A 119 -2.95 6.93 19.49
CA THR A 119 -2.59 7.13 20.92
C THR A 119 -1.16 7.65 21.07
N ALA A 120 -0.25 7.20 20.20
CA ALA A 120 1.11 7.71 20.07
C ALA A 120 1.19 9.13 19.46
N GLY A 121 0.07 9.76 19.13
CA GLY A 121 0.00 11.08 18.54
C GLY A 121 0.38 11.13 17.06
N ILE A 122 0.39 9.99 16.36
CA ILE A 122 0.70 9.91 14.93
C ILE A 122 -0.61 10.07 14.15
N GLN A 123 -0.64 11.07 13.27
CA GLN A 123 -1.84 11.44 12.54
C GLN A 123 -2.17 10.40 11.47
N LEU A 124 -3.39 9.84 11.53
CA LEU A 124 -3.98 9.07 10.44
C LEU A 124 -4.41 10.03 9.32
N ILE A 125 -3.91 9.84 8.10
CA ILE A 125 -4.20 10.72 6.95
C ILE A 125 -5.23 10.11 6.00
N GLN A 126 -5.11 8.81 5.72
CA GLN A 126 -6.00 8.07 4.82
C GLN A 126 -6.07 6.61 5.25
N GLN A 127 -7.23 5.99 5.10
CA GLN A 127 -7.42 4.56 5.32
C GLN A 127 -8.45 4.02 4.35
N GLY A 128 -8.46 2.71 4.19
CA GLY A 128 -9.49 2.09 3.37
C GLY A 128 -9.45 0.58 3.37
N THR A 129 -10.40 0.03 2.63
CA THR A 129 -10.54 -1.40 2.37
C THR A 129 -10.66 -1.60 0.86
N LEU A 130 -9.89 -2.54 0.31
CA LEU A 130 -9.97 -2.99 -1.07
C LEU A 130 -10.40 -4.46 -1.08
N GLU A 131 -11.43 -4.79 -1.85
CA GLU A 131 -11.80 -6.17 -2.17
C GLU A 131 -11.36 -6.48 -3.61
N THR A 132 -10.75 -7.65 -3.77
CA THR A 132 -10.32 -8.17 -5.08
C THR A 132 -11.21 -9.32 -5.54
N LYS A 133 -11.18 -9.62 -6.85
CA LYS A 133 -12.14 -10.52 -7.52
C LYS A 133 -12.23 -11.93 -6.90
N GLY A 134 -11.12 -12.50 -6.46
CA GLY A 134 -10.99 -13.79 -5.75
C GLY A 134 -11.18 -13.68 -4.23
N LYS A 135 -11.77 -12.59 -3.73
CA LYS A 135 -12.24 -12.41 -2.35
C LYS A 135 -11.15 -12.15 -1.31
N ALA A 136 -9.95 -11.76 -1.72
CA ALA A 136 -9.01 -11.15 -0.79
C ALA A 136 -9.44 -9.73 -0.42
N ILE A 137 -9.42 -9.42 0.87
CA ILE A 137 -9.75 -8.12 1.45
C ILE A 137 -8.47 -7.54 2.04
N THR A 138 -8.02 -6.41 1.51
CA THR A 138 -6.87 -5.66 2.04
C THR A 138 -7.36 -4.40 2.73
N ARG A 139 -7.03 -4.26 4.02
CA ARG A 139 -7.20 -3.02 4.77
C ARG A 139 -5.87 -2.30 4.86
N PHE A 140 -5.88 -0.99 4.63
CA PHE A 140 -4.69 -0.15 4.72
C PHE A 140 -4.96 1.10 5.57
N ALA A 141 -3.92 1.63 6.19
CA ALA A 141 -3.96 2.88 6.94
C ALA A 141 -2.62 3.61 6.83
N TYR A 142 -2.67 4.84 6.34
CA TYR A 142 -1.53 5.73 6.15
C TYR A 142 -1.44 6.74 7.29
N PHE A 143 -0.22 6.95 7.77
CA PHE A 143 0.09 7.86 8.85
C PHE A 143 1.12 8.89 8.40
N ASP A 144 0.87 10.16 8.75
CA ASP A 144 1.85 11.22 8.50
C ASP A 144 3.05 11.03 9.41
N THR A 145 4.17 10.66 8.80
CA THR A 145 5.45 10.49 9.48
C THR A 145 6.59 11.17 8.70
N ILE A 146 6.24 12.06 7.78
CA ILE A 146 7.19 12.69 6.83
C ILE A 146 8.22 13.54 7.57
N ASP A 147 7.78 14.39 8.51
CA ASP A 147 8.67 15.27 9.29
C ASP A 147 9.77 14.50 10.04
N GLN A 148 9.48 13.26 10.45
CA GLN A 148 10.36 12.46 11.30
C GLN A 148 11.21 11.45 10.52
N PHE A 149 10.66 10.83 9.47
CA PHE A 149 11.32 9.75 8.73
C PHE A 149 11.51 10.04 7.23
N GLY A 150 10.90 11.11 6.70
CA GLY A 150 10.97 11.47 5.29
C GLY A 150 10.04 10.66 4.37
N TYR A 151 9.16 9.83 4.93
CA TYR A 151 8.18 9.02 4.19
C TYR A 151 6.87 8.90 4.97
N ILE A 152 5.81 8.43 4.31
CA ILE A 152 4.53 8.05 4.95
C ILE A 152 4.63 6.60 5.44
N THR A 153 4.16 6.33 6.66
CA THR A 153 4.08 4.96 7.19
C THR A 153 2.72 4.35 6.85
N GLU A 154 2.71 3.12 6.34
CA GLU A 154 1.48 2.36 6.07
C GLU A 154 1.39 1.09 6.93
N LEU A 155 0.21 0.84 7.47
CA LEU A 155 -0.18 -0.44 8.04
C LEU A 155 -1.07 -1.20 7.07
N ILE A 156 -0.79 -2.48 6.86
CA ILE A 156 -1.49 -3.31 5.87
C ILE A 156 -1.94 -4.61 6.52
N GLN A 157 -3.18 -5.01 6.28
CA GLN A 157 -3.67 -6.34 6.62
C GLN A 157 -4.49 -6.89 5.46
N THR A 158 -4.04 -8.01 4.90
CA THR A 158 -4.78 -8.76 3.89
C THR A 158 -5.36 -10.03 4.50
N THR A 159 -6.66 -10.25 4.29
CA THR A 159 -7.34 -11.48 4.66
C THR A 159 -7.95 -12.18 3.46
N LEU A 160 -7.96 -13.50 3.48
CA LEU A 160 -8.66 -14.34 2.50
C LEU A 160 -9.55 -15.31 3.28
N PHE A 161 -10.84 -15.30 3.00
CA PHE A 161 -11.85 -16.06 3.75
C PHE A 161 -11.75 -15.90 5.28
N GLY A 162 -11.40 -14.69 5.74
CA GLY A 162 -11.25 -14.36 7.16
C GLY A 162 -9.89 -14.68 7.79
N PHE A 163 -9.00 -15.39 7.08
CA PHE A 163 -7.65 -15.70 7.57
C PHE A 163 -6.65 -14.65 7.10
N ASN A 164 -5.74 -14.22 7.98
CA ASN A 164 -4.65 -13.33 7.59
C ASN A 164 -3.65 -14.11 6.72
N VAL A 165 -3.40 -13.59 5.52
CA VAL A 165 -2.58 -14.26 4.50
C VAL A 165 -1.27 -13.51 4.17
N GLY A 166 -1.09 -12.31 4.71
CA GLY A 166 0.03 -11.43 4.37
C GLY A 166 0.12 -11.12 2.87
N MET A 167 1.32 -10.75 2.41
CA MET A 167 1.55 -10.26 1.03
C MET A 167 2.78 -10.88 0.36
N SER A 168 3.06 -12.16 0.64
CA SER A 168 4.24 -12.82 0.07
C SER A 168 4.10 -13.07 -1.45
N ARG A 169 5.24 -13.23 -2.14
CA ARG A 169 5.26 -13.68 -3.54
C ARG A 169 4.50 -15.00 -3.74
N GLY A 170 4.55 -15.91 -2.77
CA GLY A 170 3.78 -17.15 -2.80
C GLY A 170 2.27 -16.90 -2.82
N MET A 171 1.81 -15.92 -2.04
CA MET A 171 0.41 -15.51 -2.03
C MET A 171 -0.03 -14.92 -3.37
N MET A 172 0.82 -14.14 -4.05
CA MET A 172 0.50 -13.62 -5.39
C MET A 172 0.37 -14.73 -6.46
N LYS A 173 1.18 -15.80 -6.35
CA LYS A 173 1.01 -16.98 -7.22
C LYS A 173 -0.33 -17.67 -6.99
N LEU A 174 -0.77 -17.78 -5.74
CA LEU A 174 -2.09 -18.31 -5.40
C LEU A 174 -3.21 -17.39 -5.90
N GLY A 175 -3.08 -16.08 -5.66
CA GLY A 175 -4.01 -15.05 -6.14
C GLY A 175 -4.22 -15.12 -7.65
N LYS A 176 -3.16 -15.38 -8.42
CA LYS A 176 -3.28 -15.60 -9.87
C LYS A 176 -4.18 -16.79 -10.20
N LEU A 177 -4.06 -17.89 -9.47
CA LEU A 177 -4.84 -19.12 -9.72
C LEU A 177 -6.34 -18.89 -9.46
N ILE A 178 -6.68 -18.07 -8.46
CA ILE A 178 -8.06 -17.75 -8.10
C ILE A 178 -8.59 -16.46 -8.78
N GLY A 179 -7.78 -15.81 -9.61
CA GLY A 179 -8.16 -14.63 -10.38
C GLY A 179 -8.15 -13.30 -9.62
N ASP A 180 -7.54 -13.25 -8.43
CA ASP A 180 -7.31 -12.00 -7.66
C ASP A 180 -6.33 -11.06 -8.35
N VAL A 181 -5.32 -11.64 -9.00
CA VAL A 181 -4.31 -10.89 -9.73
C VAL A 181 -4.11 -11.46 -11.13
N GLU A 182 -3.59 -10.62 -12.03
CA GLU A 182 -3.08 -11.05 -13.33
C GLU A 182 -1.61 -10.69 -13.49
N ILE A 183 -0.89 -11.42 -14.35
CA ILE A 183 0.49 -11.06 -14.67
C ILE A 183 0.45 -9.99 -15.76
N ILE A 184 1.12 -8.86 -15.52
CA ILE A 184 1.37 -7.88 -16.58
C ILE A 184 2.63 -8.32 -17.31
N LEU A 185 2.51 -8.48 -18.63
CA LEU A 185 3.66 -8.70 -19.50
C LEU A 185 4.27 -7.35 -19.88
N GLU A 186 5.59 -7.30 -19.89
CA GLU A 186 6.36 -6.20 -20.46
C GLU A 186 6.01 -6.10 -21.95
N LYS A 187 5.69 -4.89 -22.42
CA LYS A 187 5.51 -4.61 -23.84
C LYS A 187 6.81 -4.12 -24.45
#